data_AF-A0A2D7CCI1-F1
#
_entry.id   AF-A0A2D7CCI1-F1
#
_cell.length_a   1.000
_cell.length_b   1.000
_cell.length_c   1.000
_cell.angle_alpha   90.00
_cell.angle_beta   90.00
_cell.angle_gamma   90.00
#
_symmetry.space_group_name_H-M   'P 1'
#
loop_
_entity.id
_entity.type
_entity.pdbx_description
1 polymer ?
#
loop_
_entity_poly.entity_id
_entity_poly.type
_entity_poly.pdbx_seq_one_letter_code
_entity_poly.pdbx_strand_id
1 'polypeptide(L)'
;MAKRGDGVSVRAPKDDEEARRARLMVALGQGQSVAAVIEEITGTAPSEELVETVKARLKAAAEDGMPFDLASFLELHSEWQEAWA
;
A
#
# COMPACT_ATOMS: atom_id res chain seq x y z
N MET A 1 -18.60 -7.04 -17.74
CA MET A 1 -17.36 -6.24 -17.90
C MET A 1 -17.13 -5.51 -16.60
N ALA A 2 -16.24 -6.00 -15.74
CA ALA A 2 -15.94 -5.38 -14.46
C ALA A 2 -15.03 -4.16 -14.68
N LYS A 3 -15.45 -3.01 -14.16
CA LYS A 3 -14.69 -1.77 -14.18
C LYS A 3 -13.50 -1.94 -13.22
N ARG A 4 -12.30 -2.20 -13.77
CA ARG A 4 -11.04 -2.11 -13.01
C ARG A 4 -11.00 -0.72 -12.40
N GLY A 5 -10.95 -0.65 -11.07
CA GLY A 5 -10.77 0.61 -10.35
C GLY A 5 -9.51 1.29 -10.87
N ASP A 6 -9.62 2.58 -11.17
CA ASP A 6 -8.46 3.44 -11.44
C ASP A 6 -7.44 3.23 -10.32
N GLY A 7 -6.32 2.57 -10.65
CA GLY A 7 -5.23 2.38 -9.70
C GLY A 7 -4.77 3.74 -9.19
N VAL A 8 -4.46 3.83 -7.90
CA VAL A 8 -3.94 5.04 -7.26
C VAL A 8 -2.61 5.41 -7.92
N SER A 9 -2.69 6.18 -9.00
CA SER A 9 -1.54 6.72 -9.70
C SER A 9 -0.95 7.81 -8.82
N VAL A 10 0.30 7.63 -8.39
CA VAL A 10 1.07 8.68 -7.75
C VAL A 10 1.32 9.76 -8.79
N ARG A 11 0.51 10.82 -8.75
CA ARG A 11 0.72 12.00 -9.60
C ARG A 11 1.76 12.93 -8.98
N ALA A 12 2.49 13.64 -9.84
CA ALA A 12 3.30 14.76 -9.39
C ALA A 12 2.40 15.84 -8.74
N PRO A 13 2.91 16.57 -7.73
CA PRO A 13 2.27 17.78 -7.25
C PRO A 13 2.07 18.76 -8.41
N LYS A 14 0.92 19.42 -8.46
CA LYS A 14 0.57 20.39 -9.50
C LYS A 14 1.27 21.73 -9.33
N ASP A 15 1.70 22.04 -8.10
CA ASP A 15 2.36 23.27 -7.71
C ASP A 15 3.25 23.06 -6.47
N ASP A 16 4.10 24.05 -6.18
CA ASP A 16 5.06 24.01 -5.07
C ASP A 16 4.38 23.96 -3.69
N GLU A 17 3.18 24.54 -3.58
CA GLU A 17 2.40 24.55 -2.33
C GLU A 17 1.82 23.16 -2.03
N GLU A 18 1.37 22.42 -3.04
CA GLU A 18 0.99 21.02 -2.93
C GLU A 18 2.20 20.15 -2.61
N ALA A 19 3.36 20.38 -3.23
CA ALA A 19 4.58 19.67 -2.90
C ALA A 19 4.99 19.89 -1.43
N ARG A 20 4.91 21.13 -0.94
CA ARG A 20 5.19 21.49 0.45
C ARG A 20 4.21 20.83 1.42
N ARG A 21 2.92 20.83 1.11
CA ARG A 21 1.90 20.14 1.91
C ARG A 21 2.09 18.63 1.95
N ALA A 22 2.39 18.00 0.82
CA ALA A 22 2.70 16.57 0.76
C ALA A 22 3.90 16.20 1.64
N ARG A 23 4.99 16.97 1.56
CA ARG A 23 6.18 16.78 2.41
C ARG A 23 5.86 16.97 3.90
N LEU A 24 5.06 17.98 4.24
CA LEU A 24 4.61 18.19 5.63
C LEU A 24 3.75 17.04 6.13
N MET A 25 2.81 16.54 5.33
CA MET A 25 1.98 15.38 5.71
C MET A 25 2.83 14.14 5.96
N VAL A 26 3.82 13.87 5.10
CA VAL A 26 4.77 12.77 5.31
C VAL A 26 5.59 12.98 6.60
N ALA A 27 6.14 14.18 6.80
CA ALA A 27 6.97 14.49 7.97
C ALA A 27 6.19 14.44 9.30
N LEU A 28 4.90 14.79 9.27
CA LEU A 28 3.99 14.74 10.43
C LEU A 28 3.35 13.36 10.63
N GLY A 29 3.70 12.36 9.80
CA GLY A 29 3.08 11.04 9.86
C GLY A 29 1.59 11.02 9.51
N GLN A 30 1.10 12.05 8.81
CA GLN A 30 -0.29 12.20 8.37
C GLN A 30 -0.61 11.42 7.08
N GLY A 31 0.26 10.48 6.68
CA GLY A 31 -0.06 9.53 5.61
C GLY A 31 -1.11 8.51 6.06
N GLN A 32 -1.74 7.82 5.10
CA GLN A 32 -2.55 6.64 5.42
C GLN A 32 -1.67 5.55 6.04
N SER A 33 -2.21 4.82 7.01
CA SER A 33 -1.52 3.67 7.59
C SER A 33 -1.49 2.50 6.61
N VAL A 34 -0.49 1.63 6.72
CA VAL A 34 -0.42 0.39 5.91
C VAL A 34 -1.69 -0.45 6.08
N ALA A 35 -2.24 -0.53 7.30
CA ALA A 35 -3.48 -1.25 7.55
C ALA A 35 -4.67 -0.67 6.77
N ALA A 36 -4.81 0.67 6.75
CA ALA A 36 -5.89 1.34 6.01
C ALA A 36 -5.75 1.13 4.50
N VAL A 37 -4.52 1.14 3.97
CA VAL A 37 -4.28 0.86 2.55
C VAL A 37 -4.61 -0.58 2.19
N ILE A 38 -4.23 -1.55 3.04
CA ILE A 38 -4.58 -2.96 2.82
C ILE A 38 -6.11 -3.13 2.84
N GLU A 39 -6.79 -2.55 3.83
CA GLU A 39 -8.26 -2.60 3.92
C GLU A 39 -8.95 -1.96 2.72
N GLU A 40 -8.42 -0.86 2.20
CA GLU A 40 -8.92 -0.21 0.97
C GLU A 40 -8.79 -1.14 -0.26
N ILE A 41 -7.69 -1.90 -0.35
CA ILE A 41 -7.42 -2.82 -1.45
C ILE A 41 -8.28 -4.10 -1.34
N THR A 42 -8.34 -4.70 -0.16
CA THR A 42 -8.98 -6.00 0.06
C THR A 42 -10.46 -5.90 0.43
N GLY A 43 -10.92 -4.71 0.85
CA GLY A 43 -12.25 -4.50 1.44
C GLY A 43 -12.40 -5.11 2.84
N THR A 44 -11.32 -5.57 3.46
CA THR A 44 -11.33 -6.28 4.74
C THR A 44 -10.22 -5.79 5.67
N ALA A 45 -10.52 -5.64 6.95
CA ALA A 45 -9.52 -5.26 7.94
C ALA A 45 -8.40 -6.32 8.02
N PRO A 46 -7.12 -5.95 7.83
CA PRO A 46 -6.03 -6.91 7.86
C PRO A 46 -5.68 -7.34 9.27
N SER A 47 -5.05 -8.52 9.39
CA SER A 47 -4.40 -8.93 10.63
C SER A 47 -3.14 -8.12 10.89
N GLU A 48 -2.74 -8.01 12.16
CA GLU A 48 -1.49 -7.36 12.56
C GLU A 48 -0.27 -8.03 11.90
N GLU A 49 -0.27 -9.36 11.78
CA GLU A 49 0.78 -10.13 11.13
C GLU A 49 0.95 -9.76 9.64
N LEU A 50 -0.17 -9.60 8.92
CA LEU A 50 -0.14 -9.19 7.52
C LEU A 50 0.42 -7.77 7.39
N VAL A 51 0.03 -6.85 8.28
CA VAL A 51 0.53 -5.48 8.30
C VAL A 51 2.04 -5.45 8.50
N GLU A 52 2.57 -6.19 9.48
CA GLU A 52 4.01 -6.26 9.73
C GLU A 52 4.78 -6.91 8.57
N THR A 53 4.21 -7.95 7.96
CA THR A 53 4.78 -8.59 6.76
C THR A 53 4.90 -7.60 5.59
N VAL A 54 3.85 -6.81 5.35
CA VAL A 54 3.86 -5.78 4.30
C VAL A 54 4.88 -4.68 4.61
N LYS A 55 4.96 -4.20 5.86
CA LYS A 55 5.98 -3.22 6.27
C LYS A 55 7.40 -3.74 6.04
N ALA A 56 7.68 -4.99 6.41
CA ALA A 56 8.99 -5.60 6.20
C ALA A 56 9.36 -5.67 4.71
N ARG A 57 8.41 -6.06 3.85
CA ARG A 57 8.63 -6.10 2.40
C ARG A 57 8.85 -4.72 1.79
N LEU A 58 8.07 -3.71 2.21
CA LEU A 58 8.26 -2.32 1.77
C LEU A 58 9.64 -1.80 2.14
N LYS A 59 10.12 -2.13 3.35
CA LYS A 59 11.47 -1.77 3.79
C LYS A 59 12.54 -2.43 2.92
N ALA A 60 12.44 -3.74 2.68
CA ALA A 60 13.40 -4.47 1.84
C ALA A 60 13.42 -3.91 0.40
N ALA A 61 12.25 -3.63 -0.18
CA ALA A 61 12.12 -3.02 -1.51
C ALA A 61 12.82 -1.65 -1.60
N ALA A 62 12.71 -0.84 -0.55
CA ALA A 62 13.39 0.46 -0.48
C ALA A 62 14.92 0.33 -0.36
N GLU A 63 15.41 -0.70 0.33
CA GLU A 63 16.84 -0.99 0.50
C GLU A 63 17.47 -1.56 -0.79
N ASP A 64 16.78 -2.49 -1.45
CA ASP A 64 17.28 -3.20 -2.64
C ASP A 64 17.01 -2.46 -3.96
N GLY A 65 16.19 -1.40 -3.92
CA GLY A 65 15.76 -0.64 -5.10
C GLY A 65 14.80 -1.42 -6.02
N MET A 66 14.25 -2.54 -5.54
CA MET A 66 13.34 -3.40 -6.28
C MET A 66 11.89 -2.98 -6.03
N PRO A 67 11.05 -2.86 -7.07
CA PRO A 67 9.64 -2.50 -6.87
C PRO A 67 8.89 -3.61 -6.14
N PHE A 68 8.00 -3.22 -5.21
CA PHE A 68 7.08 -4.13 -4.54
C PHE A 68 5.64 -3.82 -4.96
N ASP A 69 5.02 -4.79 -5.64
CA ASP A 69 3.61 -4.72 -6.01
C ASP A 69 2.74 -5.26 -4.87
N LEU A 70 2.16 -4.34 -4.09
CA LEU A 70 1.32 -4.68 -2.95
C LEU A 70 0.03 -5.40 -3.35
N ALA A 71 -0.61 -5.03 -4.45
CA ALA A 71 -1.90 -5.61 -4.84
C ALA A 71 -1.73 -7.09 -5.22
N SER A 72 -0.76 -7.36 -6.10
CA SER A 72 -0.42 -8.74 -6.50
C SER A 72 0.00 -9.59 -5.30
N PHE A 73 0.73 -9.00 -4.34
CA PHE A 73 1.10 -9.69 -3.11
C PHE A 73 -0.12 -10.07 -2.25
N LEU A 74 -1.07 -9.15 -2.06
CA LEU A 74 -2.27 -9.38 -1.25
C LEU A 74 -3.19 -10.43 -1.88
N GLU A 75 -3.35 -10.41 -3.21
CA GLU A 75 -4.09 -11.44 -3.93
C GLU A 75 -3.47 -12.83 -3.69
N LEU A 76 -2.17 -12.98 -3.94
CA LEU A 76 -1.47 -14.25 -3.72
C LEU A 76 -1.54 -14.72 -2.25
N HIS A 77 -1.45 -13.79 -1.30
CA HIS A 77 -1.59 -14.10 0.11
C HIS A 77 -3.00 -14.65 0.44
N SER A 78 -4.05 -14.08 -0.15
CA SER A 78 -5.42 -14.59 0.04
C SER A 78 -5.60 -15.99 -0.54
N GLU A 79 -5.06 -16.26 -1.74
CA GLU A 79 -5.10 -17.58 -2.37
C GLU A 79 -4.43 -18.66 -1.49
N TRP A 80 -3.30 -18.32 -0.87
CA TRP A 80 -2.61 -19.22 0.05
C TRP A 80 -3.40 -19.51 1.32
N GLN A 81 -4.07 -18.49 1.89
CA GLN A 81 -4.95 -18.67 3.04
C GLN A 81 -6.14 -19.58 2.71
N GLU A 82 -6.75 -19.41 1.54
CA GLU A 82 -7.89 -20.24 1.10
C GLU A 82 -7.49 -21.68 0.81
N ALA A 83 -6.33 -21.90 0.19
CA ALA A 83 -5.89 -23.24 -0.17
C ALA A 83 -5.57 -24.11 1.07
N TRP A 84 -5.21 -23.48 2.20
CA TRP A 84 -4.68 -24.14 3.39
C TRP A 84 -5.55 -23.89 4.64
N ALA A 85 -6.77 -23.40 4.46
CA ALA A 85 -7.83 -23.33 5.49
C ALA A 85 -8.47 -24.69 5.73
#